data_AF-A0A9Q6ZAY1-F1
#
_entry.id   AF-A0A9Q6ZAY1-F1
#
_cell.length_a   1.000
_cell.length_b   1.000
_cell.length_c   1.000
_cell.angle_alpha   90.00
_cell.angle_beta   90.00
_cell.angle_gamma   90.00
#
_symmetry.space_group_name_H-M   'P 1'
#
loop_
_entity.id
_entity.type
_entity.pdbx_description
1 polymer ?
#
loop_
_entity_poly.entity_id
_entity_poly.type
_entity_poly.pdbx_seq_one_letter_code
_entity_poly.pdbx_strand_id
1 'polypeptide(L)'
;MNPSHQKIIDLVSEYMERHPEQRFAQILFNLRINEFKEGTDFILRDIYNDSDEAIQKRMQDRLIWFDLQQKVNRNIKEFRDSLPGMTVNERLYLTNLMDDFDIYRLSNKKFAAYILRELGVDQEAIDQMLSSK
;
A
#
# COMPACT_ATOMS: atom_id res chain seq x y z
N MET A 1 -3.71 28.74 10.58
CA MET A 1 -3.56 27.32 10.16
C MET A 1 -3.46 26.49 11.43
N ASN A 2 -4.22 25.40 11.56
CA ASN A 2 -4.13 24.53 12.74
C ASN A 2 -3.00 23.48 12.55
N PRO A 3 -2.58 22.77 13.61
CA PRO A 3 -1.53 21.75 13.51
C PRO A 3 -1.84 20.62 12.53
N SER A 4 -3.10 20.19 12.46
CA SER A 4 -3.56 19.12 11.56
C SER A 4 -3.42 19.52 10.08
N HIS A 5 -3.78 20.75 9.74
CA HIS A 5 -3.62 21.31 8.39
C HIS A 5 -2.14 21.38 8.00
N GLN A 6 -1.27 21.84 8.91
CA GLN A 6 0.17 21.90 8.65
C GLN A 6 0.72 20.52 8.34
N LYS A 7 0.34 19.51 9.13
CA LYS A 7 0.80 18.13 8.93
C LYS A 7 0.34 17.54 7.59
N ILE A 8 -0.87 17.88 7.13
CA ILE A 8 -1.33 17.49 5.77
C ILE A 8 -0.45 18.16 4.72
N ILE A 9 -0.18 19.46 4.85
CA ILE A 9 0.69 20.20 3.91
C ILE A 9 2.11 19.62 3.88
N ASP A 10 2.66 19.28 5.04
CA ASP A 10 3.99 18.68 5.16
C ASP A 10 4.05 17.34 4.42
N LEU A 11 3.07 16.46 4.64
CA LEU A 11 2.97 15.16 3.96
C LEU A 11 2.81 15.31 2.44
N VAL A 12 2.01 16.28 1.98
CA VAL A 12 1.88 16.58 0.55
C VAL A 12 3.21 17.06 -0.01
N SER A 13 3.88 17.98 0.68
CA SER A 13 5.14 18.58 0.22
C SER A 13 6.24 17.53 0.11
N GLU A 14 6.39 16.69 1.13
CA GLU A 14 7.37 15.59 1.14
C GLU A 14 7.10 14.57 0.01
N TYR A 15 5.82 14.27 -0.27
CA TYR A 15 5.48 13.39 -1.39
C TYR A 15 5.77 14.05 -2.75
N MET A 16 5.47 15.35 -2.89
CA MET A 16 5.78 16.12 -4.11
C MET A 16 7.27 16.13 -4.42
N GLU A 17 8.13 16.30 -3.41
CA GLU A 17 9.58 16.27 -3.57
C GLU A 17 10.09 14.91 -4.06
N ARG A 18 9.45 13.82 -3.65
CA ARG A 18 9.76 12.46 -4.10
C ARG A 18 9.20 12.12 -5.49
N HIS A 19 8.21 12.87 -5.96
CA HIS A 19 7.49 12.63 -7.22
C HIS A 19 7.34 13.90 -8.06
N PRO A 20 8.46 14.56 -8.46
CA PRO A 20 8.43 15.85 -9.15
C PRO A 20 7.76 15.79 -10.54
N GLU A 21 7.59 14.60 -11.11
CA GLU A 21 6.92 14.38 -12.39
C GLU A 21 5.39 14.42 -12.30
N GLN A 22 4.82 14.26 -11.10
CA GLN A 22 3.38 14.22 -10.92
C GLN A 22 2.79 15.62 -10.82
N ARG A 23 1.63 15.83 -11.46
CA ARG A 23 0.88 17.08 -11.30
C ARG A 23 0.29 17.15 -9.90
N PHE A 24 0.23 18.36 -9.34
CA PHE A 24 -0.33 18.59 -7.99
C PHE A 24 -1.69 17.91 -7.75
N ALA A 25 -2.63 18.03 -8.70
CA ALA A 25 -3.93 17.38 -8.56
C ALA A 25 -3.84 15.84 -8.50
N GLN A 26 -2.93 15.22 -9.27
CA GLN A 26 -2.70 13.77 -9.21
C GLN A 26 -2.18 13.35 -7.84
N ILE A 27 -1.34 14.17 -7.22
CA ILE A 27 -0.77 13.93 -5.89
C ILE A 27 -1.88 13.92 -4.82
N LEU A 28 -2.84 14.85 -4.89
CA LEU A 28 -4.00 14.86 -3.98
C LEU A 28 -4.83 13.58 -4.08
N PHE A 29 -5.00 13.01 -5.28
CA PHE A 29 -5.68 11.73 -5.48
C PHE A 29 -4.81 10.54 -5.01
N ASN A 30 -3.51 10.56 -5.33
CA ASN A 30 -2.58 9.50 -4.96
C ASN A 30 -2.45 9.35 -3.44
N LEU A 31 -2.50 10.47 -2.70
CA LEU A 31 -2.52 10.53 -1.24
C LEU A 31 -3.92 10.34 -0.62
N ARG A 32 -4.96 10.14 -1.44
CA ARG A 32 -6.36 9.94 -1.00
C ARG A 32 -6.90 11.08 -0.13
N ILE A 33 -6.48 12.30 -0.43
CA ILE A 33 -7.12 13.52 0.09
C ILE A 33 -8.48 13.67 -0.61
N ASN A 34 -8.47 13.59 -1.94
CA ASN A 34 -9.66 13.39 -2.76
C ASN A 34 -9.67 11.95 -3.28
N GLU A 35 -10.86 11.37 -3.46
CA GLU A 35 -10.99 10.04 -4.04
C GLU A 35 -12.32 9.86 -4.76
N PHE A 36 -12.36 8.86 -5.64
CA PHE A 36 -13.62 8.39 -6.20
C PHE A 36 -14.33 7.49 -5.18
N LYS A 37 -15.66 7.49 -5.23
CA LYS A 37 -16.45 6.55 -4.44
C LYS A 37 -16.19 5.13 -4.94
N GLU A 38 -15.98 4.22 -3.99
CA GLU A 38 -15.64 2.82 -4.30
C GLU A 38 -16.74 2.16 -5.12
N GLY A 39 -16.35 1.43 -6.17
CA GLY A 39 -17.27 0.74 -7.08
C GLY A 39 -18.04 1.64 -8.05
N THR A 40 -17.67 2.92 -8.15
CA THR A 40 -18.27 3.85 -9.12
C THR A 40 -17.21 4.54 -9.94
N ASP A 41 -17.47 4.67 -11.24
CA ASP A 41 -16.65 5.49 -12.11
C ASP A 41 -17.12 6.95 -12.03
N PHE A 42 -16.17 7.88 -11.98
CA PHE A 42 -16.40 9.33 -12.12
C PHE A 42 -17.20 10.03 -11.01
N ILE A 43 -17.58 9.33 -9.93
CA ILE A 43 -18.24 9.95 -8.77
C ILE A 43 -17.19 10.23 -7.70
N LEU A 44 -17.02 11.51 -7.34
CA LEU A 44 -16.19 11.88 -6.20
C LEU A 44 -16.84 11.45 -4.89
N ARG A 45 -16.04 10.92 -3.98
CA ARG A 45 -16.45 10.67 -2.60
C ARG A 45 -16.77 12.01 -1.93
N ASP A 46 -17.85 12.04 -1.18
CA ASP A 46 -18.14 13.15 -0.28
C ASP A 46 -17.15 13.14 0.90
N ILE A 47 -16.41 14.23 1.06
CA ILE A 47 -15.42 14.44 2.12
C ILE A 47 -15.88 15.47 3.16
N TYR A 48 -17.12 15.98 3.07
CA TYR A 48 -17.62 17.04 3.95
C TYR A 48 -17.51 16.70 5.45
N ASN A 49 -17.67 15.42 5.81
CA ASN A 49 -17.60 14.93 7.19
C ASN A 49 -16.26 14.28 7.54
N ASP A 50 -15.25 14.35 6.68
CA ASP A 50 -13.93 13.82 7.00
C ASP A 50 -13.20 14.78 7.94
N SER A 51 -12.78 14.30 9.11
CA SER A 51 -11.91 15.09 9.98
C SER A 51 -10.48 15.13 9.43
N ASP A 52 -9.72 16.16 9.80
CA ASP A 52 -8.32 16.27 9.39
C ASP A 52 -7.49 15.06 9.85
N GLU A 53 -7.79 14.50 11.03
CA GLU A 53 -7.12 13.31 11.55
C GLU A 53 -7.42 12.08 10.69
N ALA A 54 -8.66 11.95 10.20
CA ALA A 54 -9.04 10.88 9.29
C ALA A 54 -8.29 11.02 7.95
N ILE A 55 -8.16 12.25 7.42
CA ILE A 55 -7.38 12.53 6.22
C ILE A 55 -5.90 12.17 6.43
N GLN A 56 -5.29 12.64 7.52
CA GLN A 56 -3.90 12.32 7.87
C GLN A 56 -3.67 10.81 7.96
N LYS A 57 -4.56 10.08 8.65
CA LYS A 57 -4.45 8.62 8.77
C LYS A 57 -4.51 7.95 7.39
N ARG A 58 -5.43 8.36 6.52
CA ARG A 58 -5.50 7.81 5.15
C ARG A 58 -4.23 8.08 4.36
N MET A 59 -3.68 9.28 4.46
CA MET A 59 -2.42 9.63 3.79
C MET A 59 -1.27 8.75 4.29
N GLN A 60 -1.16 8.56 5.61
CA GLN A 60 -0.14 7.70 6.20
C GLN A 60 -0.31 6.23 5.77
N ASP A 61 -1.52 5.67 5.87
CA ASP A 61 -1.83 4.31 5.41
C ASP A 61 -1.47 4.15 3.92
N ARG A 62 -1.64 5.21 3.12
CA ARG A 62 -1.31 5.22 1.69
C ARG A 62 0.19 5.28 1.42
N LEU A 63 0.96 6.03 2.21
CA LEU A 63 2.41 6.08 2.11
C LEU A 63 3.02 4.71 2.47
N ILE A 64 2.56 4.09 3.57
CA ILE A 64 2.98 2.74 3.97
C ILE A 64 2.70 1.74 2.85
N TRP A 65 1.52 1.85 2.20
CA TRP A 65 1.19 1.02 1.05
C TRP A 65 2.17 1.21 -0.11
N PHE A 66 2.51 2.44 -0.48
CA PHE A 66 3.46 2.70 -1.54
C PHE A 66 4.86 2.15 -1.24
N ASP A 67 5.33 2.32 0.00
CA ASP A 67 6.63 1.79 0.42
C ASP A 67 6.65 0.26 0.34
N LEU A 68 5.57 -0.40 0.77
CA LEU A 68 5.42 -1.84 0.62
C LEU A 68 5.44 -2.26 -0.85
N GLN A 69 4.65 -1.60 -1.71
CA GLN A 69 4.61 -1.92 -3.14
C GLN A 69 5.99 -1.78 -3.79
N GLN A 70 6.72 -0.71 -3.50
CA GLN A 70 8.06 -0.50 -4.01
C GLN A 70 9.03 -1.59 -3.54
N LYS A 71 9.00 -1.93 -2.25
CA LYS A 71 9.84 -2.99 -1.67
C LYS A 71 9.56 -4.35 -2.33
N VAL A 72 8.28 -4.74 -2.40
CA VAL A 72 7.83 -5.99 -3.03
C VAL A 72 8.26 -6.04 -4.48
N ASN A 73 7.94 -5.03 -5.28
CA ASN A 73 8.24 -5.00 -6.71
C ASN A 73 9.74 -5.04 -6.98
N ARG A 74 10.55 -4.31 -6.18
CA ARG A 74 12.00 -4.32 -6.30
C ARG A 74 12.57 -5.70 -6.03
N ASN A 75 12.22 -6.29 -4.87
CA ASN A 75 12.83 -7.54 -4.45
C ASN A 75 12.37 -8.71 -5.34
N ILE A 76 11.11 -8.75 -5.76
CA ILE A 76 10.62 -9.79 -6.69
C ILE A 76 11.30 -9.66 -8.06
N LYS A 77 11.49 -8.43 -8.54
CA LYS A 77 12.22 -8.20 -9.80
C LYS A 77 13.67 -8.68 -9.73
N GLU A 78 14.34 -8.47 -8.59
CA GLU A 78 15.72 -8.90 -8.36
C GLU A 78 15.88 -10.42 -8.39
N PHE A 79 14.94 -11.16 -7.77
CA PHE A 79 15.03 -12.62 -7.65
C PHE A 79 14.20 -13.40 -8.66
N ARG A 80 13.61 -12.73 -9.66
CA ARG A 80 12.58 -13.28 -10.56
C ARG A 80 12.91 -14.66 -11.12
N ASP A 81 14.14 -14.85 -11.60
CA ASP A 81 14.57 -16.08 -12.26
C ASP A 81 14.83 -17.23 -11.28
N SER A 82 15.01 -16.91 -9.99
CA SER A 82 15.27 -17.86 -8.91
C SER A 82 14.00 -18.33 -8.19
N LEU A 83 12.87 -17.62 -8.32
CA LEU A 83 11.61 -17.97 -7.65
C LEU A 83 10.96 -19.29 -8.11
N PRO A 84 11.05 -19.73 -9.39
CA PRO A 84 10.41 -20.97 -9.83
C PRO A 84 10.90 -22.20 -9.07
N GLY A 85 9.98 -23.09 -8.71
CA GLY A 85 10.28 -24.34 -7.98
C GLY A 85 10.41 -24.18 -6.46
N MET A 86 10.44 -22.95 -5.94
CA MET A 86 10.47 -22.69 -4.49
C MET A 86 9.07 -22.72 -3.86
N THR A 87 9.01 -23.11 -2.60
CA THR A 87 7.84 -22.95 -1.72
C THR A 87 7.61 -21.48 -1.36
N VAL A 88 6.42 -21.16 -0.85
CA VAL A 88 6.06 -19.77 -0.47
C VAL A 88 7.01 -19.19 0.58
N ASN A 89 7.37 -19.98 1.60
CA ASN A 89 8.26 -19.54 2.68
C ASN A 89 9.68 -19.26 2.17
N GLU A 90 10.19 -20.11 1.28
CA GLU A 90 11.50 -19.88 0.65
C GLU A 90 11.50 -18.60 -0.20
N ARG A 91 10.42 -18.35 -0.95
CA ARG A 91 10.28 -17.10 -1.72
C ARG A 91 10.22 -15.87 -0.80
N LEU A 92 9.45 -15.93 0.28
CA LEU A 92 9.36 -14.85 1.27
C LEU A 92 10.72 -14.56 1.91
N TYR A 93 11.47 -15.60 2.26
CA TYR A 93 12.81 -15.47 2.81
C TYR A 93 13.80 -14.89 1.80
N LEU A 94 13.87 -15.46 0.58
CA LEU A 94 14.78 -15.01 -0.47
C LEU A 94 14.54 -13.54 -0.86
N THR A 95 13.28 -13.14 -0.96
CA THR A 95 12.90 -11.76 -1.33
C THR A 95 12.95 -10.80 -0.15
N ASN A 96 13.36 -11.23 1.05
CA ASN A 96 13.40 -10.40 2.24
C ASN A 96 12.03 -9.73 2.54
N LEU A 97 10.95 -10.49 2.38
CA LEU A 97 9.56 -10.08 2.61
C LEU A 97 8.90 -10.85 3.76
N MET A 98 9.62 -11.77 4.40
CA MET A 98 9.10 -12.61 5.50
C MET A 98 8.58 -11.77 6.66
N ASP A 99 9.40 -10.84 7.17
CA ASP A 99 9.02 -10.01 8.31
C ASP A 99 7.81 -9.12 8.01
N ASP A 100 7.76 -8.51 6.82
CA ASP A 100 6.60 -7.71 6.39
C ASP A 100 5.35 -8.60 6.31
N PHE A 101 5.48 -9.79 5.74
CA PHE A 101 4.36 -10.73 5.65
C PHE A 101 3.84 -11.11 7.03
N ASP A 102 4.72 -11.46 7.98
CA ASP A 102 4.31 -11.83 9.33
C ASP A 102 3.60 -10.68 10.06
N ILE A 103 4.12 -9.45 9.94
CA ILE A 103 3.49 -8.25 10.50
C ILE A 103 2.12 -8.01 9.86
N TYR A 104 2.03 -8.03 8.53
CA TYR A 104 0.79 -7.71 7.83
C TYR A 104 -0.24 -8.84 7.87
N ARG A 105 0.17 -10.09 8.04
CA ARG A 105 -0.77 -11.20 8.23
C ARG A 105 -1.67 -10.98 9.44
N LEU A 106 -1.11 -10.37 10.50
CA LEU A 106 -1.82 -10.04 11.73
C LEU A 106 -2.53 -8.69 11.67
N SER A 107 -1.87 -7.66 11.13
CA SER A 107 -2.33 -6.27 11.20
C SER A 107 -3.16 -5.81 9.99
N ASN A 108 -2.88 -6.33 8.79
CA ASN A 108 -3.52 -5.90 7.54
C ASN A 108 -3.49 -7.00 6.47
N LYS A 109 -4.52 -7.85 6.49
CA LYS A 109 -4.63 -9.00 5.56
C LYS A 109 -4.60 -8.60 4.08
N LYS A 110 -5.00 -7.37 3.72
CA LYS A 110 -4.91 -6.88 2.33
C LYS A 110 -3.46 -6.73 1.88
N PHE A 111 -2.58 -6.28 2.78
CA PHE A 111 -1.16 -6.10 2.49
C PHE A 111 -0.45 -7.45 2.43
N ALA A 112 -0.75 -8.35 3.36
CA ALA A 112 -0.25 -9.73 3.31
C ALA A 112 -0.68 -10.45 2.02
N ALA A 113 -1.94 -10.33 1.62
CA ALA A 113 -2.45 -10.91 0.37
C ALA A 113 -1.74 -10.34 -0.85
N TYR A 114 -1.41 -9.04 -0.86
CA TYR A 114 -0.65 -8.43 -1.94
C TYR A 114 0.75 -9.04 -2.08
N ILE A 115 1.49 -9.18 -0.97
CA ILE A 115 2.82 -9.82 -0.98
C ILE A 115 2.74 -11.21 -1.62
N LEU A 116 1.81 -12.05 -1.14
CA LEU A 116 1.66 -13.42 -1.65
C LEU A 116 1.28 -13.45 -3.13
N ARG A 117 0.38 -12.56 -3.57
CA ARG A 117 -0.05 -12.48 -4.97
C ARG A 117 1.11 -12.11 -5.89
N GLU A 118 1.91 -11.12 -5.51
CA GLU A 118 3.08 -10.72 -6.31
C GLU A 118 4.15 -11.83 -6.35
N LEU A 119 4.25 -12.65 -5.29
CA LEU A 119 5.10 -13.86 -5.28
C LEU A 119 4.54 -15.02 -6.11
N GLY A 120 3.40 -14.85 -6.77
CA GLY A 120 2.77 -15.84 -7.63
C GLY A 120 2.06 -16.96 -6.86
N VAL A 121 1.59 -16.69 -5.64
CA VAL A 121 0.72 -17.59 -4.90
C VAL A 121 -0.71 -17.44 -5.43
N ASP A 122 -1.40 -18.55 -5.66
CA ASP A 122 -2.78 -18.56 -6.13
C ASP A 122 -3.75 -18.06 -5.05
N GLN A 123 -4.91 -17.56 -5.49
CA GLN A 123 -5.88 -16.93 -4.59
C GLN A 123 -6.45 -17.92 -3.56
N GLU A 124 -6.62 -19.19 -3.91
CA GLU A 124 -7.16 -20.21 -2.99
C GLU A 124 -6.17 -20.46 -1.83
N ALA A 125 -4.88 -20.63 -2.15
CA ALA A 125 -3.83 -20.76 -1.14
C ALA A 125 -3.70 -19.50 -0.27
N ILE A 126 -3.80 -18.30 -0.85
CA ILE A 126 -3.82 -17.04 -0.10
C ILE A 126 -4.97 -17.04 0.91
N ASP A 127 -6.17 -17.40 0.46
CA ASP A 127 -7.34 -17.42 1.32
C ASP A 127 -7.17 -18.42 2.46
N GLN A 128 -6.63 -19.62 2.21
CA GLN A 128 -6.34 -20.61 3.26
C GLN A 128 -5.32 -20.09 4.29
N MET A 129 -4.23 -19.46 3.82
CA MET A 129 -3.17 -18.93 4.68
C MET A 129 -3.65 -17.76 5.54
N LEU A 130 -4.55 -16.91 5.02
CA LEU A 130 -5.04 -15.72 5.72
C LEU A 130 -6.36 -15.94 6.47
N SER A 131 -7.06 -17.06 6.22
CA SER A 131 -8.29 -17.45 6.94
C SER A 131 -8.03 -18.13 8.28
N SER A 132 -6.80 -18.61 8.50
CA SER A 132 -6.41 -19.20 9.78
C SER A 132 -6.39 -18.13 10.88
N LYS A 133 -7.18 -18.38 11.94
CA LYS A 133 -7.43 -17.50 13.08
C LYS A 133 -6.17 -17.21 13.89
#